data_AF-A0A357T555-F1
#
_entry.id   AF-A0A357T555-F1
#
_cell.length_a   1.000
_cell.length_b   1.000
_cell.length_c   1.000
_cell.angle_alpha   90.00
_cell.angle_beta   90.00
_cell.angle_gamma   90.00
#
_symmetry.space_group_name_H-M   'P 1'
#
loop_
_entity.id
_entity.type
_entity.pdbx_description
1 polymer ?
#
loop_
_entity_poly.entity_id
_entity_poly.type
_entity_poly.pdbx_seq_one_letter_code
_entity_poly.pdbx_strand_id
1 'polypeptide(L)'
;YDSVTINVRLGIIEAIQYLMELGHTEIGFIGGTGIGDHKEMAIDSRKTVFKTITEEYGLFNPDFIYIGSRISHLEGYNILNQALESKKLPTAFLIANDTMATGALRALHEAKINVPNEMSIVGFNDLVTSKFLIPPLTTIRVHMNLMALTAIDLLKERIYKERVIPKKVLIPCELVIRKSCKKRK
;
A
#
# COMPACT_ATOMS: atom_id res chain seq x y z
N TYR A 1 -25.58 -1.84 9.19
CA TYR A 1 -25.61 -0.95 8.02
C TYR A 1 -25.03 -1.70 6.81
N ASP A 2 -25.34 -1.29 5.58
CA ASP A 2 -24.65 -1.85 4.42
C ASP A 2 -23.23 -1.32 4.36
N SER A 3 -22.29 -2.15 3.92
CA SER A 3 -20.90 -1.73 3.77
C SER A 3 -20.28 -2.30 2.51
N VAL A 4 -19.51 -1.48 1.82
CA VAL A 4 -18.66 -1.88 0.70
C VAL A 4 -17.23 -1.61 1.14
N THR A 5 -16.46 -2.68 1.33
CA THR A 5 -15.09 -2.63 1.84
C THR A 5 -14.14 -3.32 0.87
N ILE A 6 -12.85 -3.05 1.00
CA ILE A 6 -11.81 -3.64 0.14
C ILE A 6 -11.06 -4.76 0.86
N ASN A 7 -10.61 -5.76 0.10
CA ASN A 7 -9.79 -6.84 0.62
C ASN A 7 -8.30 -6.45 0.64
N VAL A 8 -7.93 -5.61 1.60
CA VAL A 8 -6.54 -5.18 1.83
C VAL A 8 -5.61 -6.38 2.04
N ARG A 9 -6.08 -7.42 2.74
CA ARG A 9 -5.31 -8.63 3.02
C ARG A 9 -4.86 -9.32 1.74
N LEU A 10 -5.78 -9.54 0.81
CA LEU A 10 -5.45 -10.17 -0.47
C LEU A 10 -4.40 -9.37 -1.25
N GLY A 11 -4.60 -8.05 -1.40
CA GLY A 11 -3.65 -7.21 -2.13
C GLY A 11 -2.25 -7.18 -1.51
N ILE A 12 -2.15 -7.16 -0.18
CA ILE A 12 -0.87 -7.21 0.53
C ILE A 12 -0.20 -8.59 0.40
N ILE A 13 -0.98 -9.68 0.43
CA ILE A 13 -0.46 -11.04 0.18
C ILE A 13 0.15 -11.11 -1.21
N GLU A 14 -0.58 -10.67 -2.24
CA GLU A 14 -0.08 -10.69 -3.62
C GLU A 14 1.20 -9.86 -3.77
N ALA A 15 1.26 -8.68 -3.14
CA ALA A 15 2.45 -7.83 -3.17
C ALA A 15 3.67 -8.49 -2.47
N ILE A 16 3.46 -9.09 -1.30
CA ILE A 16 4.54 -9.77 -0.55
C ILE A 16 5.01 -11.00 -1.31
N GLN A 17 4.10 -11.84 -1.80
CA GLN A 17 4.44 -13.03 -2.59
C GLN A 17 5.22 -12.66 -3.85
N TYR A 18 4.78 -11.62 -4.57
CA TYR A 18 5.50 -11.12 -5.73
C TYR A 18 6.93 -10.65 -5.38
N LEU A 19 7.11 -9.91 -4.29
CA LEU A 19 8.44 -9.50 -3.84
C LEU A 19 9.32 -10.70 -3.45
N MET A 20 8.73 -11.72 -2.82
CA MET A 20 9.43 -12.97 -2.49
C MET A 20 9.84 -13.75 -3.75
N GLU A 21 8.99 -13.83 -4.77
CA GLU A 21 9.30 -14.45 -6.07
C GLU A 21 10.45 -13.73 -6.79
N LEU A 22 10.57 -12.41 -6.58
CA LEU A 22 11.72 -11.61 -7.02
C LEU A 22 12.97 -11.80 -6.14
N GLY A 23 12.90 -12.58 -5.06
CA GLY A 23 14.01 -12.88 -4.16
C GLY A 23 14.20 -11.88 -3.02
N HIS A 24 13.24 -10.99 -2.77
CA HIS A 24 13.29 -10.09 -1.62
C HIS A 24 12.85 -10.81 -0.34
N THR A 25 13.72 -10.84 0.66
CA THR A 25 13.44 -11.36 2.01
C THR A 25 13.44 -10.26 3.07
N GLU A 26 14.07 -9.13 2.78
CA GLU A 26 14.08 -7.94 3.63
C GLU A 26 13.13 -6.91 3.02
N ILE A 27 11.87 -6.94 3.48
CA ILE A 27 10.78 -6.10 2.99
C ILE A 27 10.34 -5.18 4.13
N GLY A 28 10.35 -3.88 3.88
CA GLY A 28 9.89 -2.86 4.81
C GLY A 28 8.50 -2.32 4.48
N PHE A 29 7.97 -1.56 5.42
CA PHE A 29 6.71 -0.85 5.26
C PHE A 29 6.88 0.64 5.57
N ILE A 30 6.35 1.48 4.68
CA ILE A 30 6.25 2.92 4.92
C ILE A 30 4.76 3.29 4.94
N GLY A 31 4.32 3.91 6.02
CA GLY A 31 2.94 4.38 6.16
C GLY A 31 2.84 5.64 6.98
N GLY A 32 1.61 6.02 7.29
CA GLY A 32 1.33 7.15 8.17
C GLY A 32 0.10 6.87 9.01
N THR A 33 -0.04 7.59 10.12
CA THR A 33 -1.27 7.56 10.90
C THR A 33 -2.40 8.23 10.11
N GLY A 34 -3.55 7.56 10.03
CA GLY A 34 -4.78 8.18 9.54
C GLY A 34 -5.40 9.05 10.62
N ILE A 35 -6.28 9.96 10.20
CA ILE A 35 -7.26 10.56 11.11
C ILE A 35 -8.49 9.65 11.02
N GLY A 36 -8.86 8.99 12.12
CA GLY A 36 -10.06 8.18 12.19
C GLY A 36 -11.33 9.02 12.11
N ASP A 37 -12.48 8.36 11.97
CA ASP A 37 -13.80 9.01 11.84
C ASP A 37 -14.12 9.95 13.03
N HIS A 38 -13.46 9.77 14.17
CA HIS A 38 -13.59 10.59 15.38
C HIS A 38 -12.39 11.52 15.66
N LYS A 39 -11.57 11.83 14.65
CA LYS A 39 -10.32 12.61 14.78
C LYS A 39 -9.23 11.99 15.65
N GLU A 40 -9.37 10.73 16.03
CA GLU A 40 -8.32 9.96 16.71
C GLU A 40 -7.24 9.53 15.72
N MET A 41 -6.01 9.29 16.20
CA MET A 41 -4.98 8.65 15.39
C MET A 41 -5.40 7.22 15.07
N ALA A 42 -5.81 6.98 13.83
CA ALA A 42 -6.16 5.65 13.36
C ALA A 42 -4.89 4.89 12.94
N ILE A 43 -4.74 3.67 13.45
CA ILE A 43 -3.74 2.72 12.98
C ILE A 43 -4.04 2.41 11.52
N ASP A 44 -3.05 2.60 10.64
CA ASP A 44 -3.18 2.21 9.25
C ASP A 44 -3.42 0.70 9.14
N SER A 45 -4.63 0.31 8.71
CA SER A 45 -5.00 -1.10 8.54
C SER A 45 -4.00 -1.86 7.64
N ARG A 46 -3.37 -1.19 6.67
CA ARG A 46 -2.33 -1.79 5.80
C ARG A 46 -1.08 -2.18 6.61
N LYS A 47 -0.69 -1.38 7.61
CA LYS A 47 0.43 -1.72 8.51
C LYS A 47 0.13 -2.99 9.28
N THR A 48 -1.07 -3.08 9.86
CA THR A 48 -1.49 -4.25 10.64
C THR A 48 -1.47 -5.50 9.79
N VAL A 49 -2.07 -5.42 8.59
CA VAL A 49 -2.09 -6.53 7.64
C VAL A 49 -0.68 -6.89 7.17
N PHE A 50 0.16 -5.92 6.80
CA PHE A 50 1.55 -6.16 6.40
C PHE A 50 2.31 -6.91 7.50
N LYS A 51 2.21 -6.45 8.75
CA LYS A 51 2.83 -7.09 9.90
C LYS A 51 2.38 -8.55 10.00
N THR A 52 1.07 -8.80 10.05
CA THR A 52 0.53 -10.17 10.17
C THR A 52 1.02 -11.08 9.05
N ILE A 53 0.99 -10.63 7.79
CA ILE A 53 1.41 -11.46 6.65
C ILE A 53 2.93 -11.70 6.66
N THR A 54 3.74 -10.69 6.97
CA THR A 54 5.20 -10.87 7.07
C THR A 54 5.60 -11.75 8.27
N GLU A 55 4.83 -11.75 9.37
CA GLU A 55 4.99 -12.70 10.48
C GLU A 55 4.67 -14.13 10.03
N GLU A 56 3.56 -14.34 9.30
CA GLU A 56 3.18 -15.64 8.72
C GLU A 56 4.27 -16.22 7.79
N TYR A 57 4.99 -15.36 7.05
CA TYR A 57 6.09 -15.78 6.17
C TYR A 57 7.49 -15.76 6.82
N GLY A 58 7.61 -15.39 8.09
CA GLY A 58 8.91 -15.28 8.78
C GLY A 58 9.83 -14.17 8.26
N LEU A 59 9.27 -13.12 7.65
CA LEU A 59 9.99 -11.98 7.07
C LEU A 59 9.90 -10.71 7.92
N PHE A 60 9.04 -10.69 8.95
CA PHE A 60 8.78 -9.49 9.73
C PHE A 60 10.04 -9.00 10.45
N ASN A 61 10.40 -7.74 10.20
CA ASN A 61 11.44 -7.03 10.92
C ASN A 61 10.89 -5.69 11.43
N PRO A 62 10.80 -5.47 12.76
CA PRO A 62 10.30 -4.20 13.31
C PRO A 62 11.16 -3.00 12.93
N ASP A 63 12.46 -3.18 12.66
CA ASP A 63 13.37 -2.11 12.27
C ASP A 63 13.09 -1.57 10.85
N PHE A 64 12.30 -2.30 10.05
CA PHE A 64 11.91 -1.90 8.69
C PHE A 64 10.50 -1.29 8.62
N ILE A 65 9.94 -0.90 9.77
CA ILE A 65 8.62 -0.29 9.86
C ILE A 65 8.76 1.21 10.12
N TYR A 66 8.39 2.02 9.13
CA TYR A 66 8.49 3.48 9.23
C TYR A 66 7.10 4.11 9.12
N ILE A 67 6.68 4.84 10.16
CA ILE A 67 5.34 5.42 10.25
C ILE A 67 5.43 6.93 10.52
N GLY A 68 4.93 7.72 9.58
CA GLY A 68 4.79 9.17 9.74
C GLY A 68 3.47 9.58 10.38
N SER A 69 3.31 10.90 10.52
CA SER A 69 2.15 11.54 11.13
C SER A 69 0.90 11.57 10.24
N ARG A 70 1.08 11.40 8.92
CA ARG A 70 -0.01 11.47 7.93
C ARG A 70 0.36 10.76 6.64
N ILE A 71 -0.64 10.56 5.78
CA ILE A 71 -0.43 10.05 4.42
C ILE A 71 -0.31 11.21 3.44
N SER A 72 0.92 11.57 3.08
CA SER A 72 1.20 12.64 2.13
C SER A 72 2.51 12.41 1.38
N HIS A 73 2.71 13.18 0.31
CA HIS A 73 3.97 13.18 -0.43
C HIS A 73 5.15 13.61 0.44
N LEU A 74 5.01 14.71 1.20
CA LEU A 74 6.08 15.24 2.04
C LEU A 74 6.51 14.24 3.13
N GLU A 75 5.54 13.57 3.77
CA GLU A 75 5.86 12.53 4.76
C GLU A 75 6.62 11.36 4.12
N GLY A 76 6.21 10.89 2.93
CA GLY A 76 6.92 9.81 2.25
C GLY A 76 8.37 10.16 1.93
N TYR A 77 8.62 11.41 1.53
CA TYR A 77 9.96 11.94 1.32
C TYR A 77 10.77 12.01 2.62
N ASN A 78 10.21 12.60 3.68
CA ASN A 78 10.88 12.77 4.97
C ASN A 78 11.21 11.42 5.63
N ILE A 79 10.23 10.51 5.67
CA ILE A 79 10.41 9.19 6.27
C ILE A 79 11.52 8.43 5.57
N LEU A 80 11.56 8.48 4.24
CA LEU A 80 12.57 7.74 3.53
C LEU A 80 13.96 8.35 3.71
N ASN A 81 14.09 9.68 3.68
CA ASN A 81 15.37 10.32 4.03
C ASN A 81 15.87 9.90 5.41
N GLN A 82 14.98 9.85 6.40
CA GLN A 82 15.33 9.33 7.73
C GLN A 82 15.72 7.84 7.69
N ALA A 83 15.00 7.01 6.93
CA ALA A 83 15.35 5.60 6.77
C ALA A 83 16.76 5.44 6.18
N LEU A 84 17.14 6.27 5.20
CA LEU A 84 18.44 6.23 4.54
C LEU A 84 19.63 6.54 5.46
N GLU A 85 19.40 7.15 6.62
CA GLU A 85 20.44 7.33 7.66
C GLU A 85 20.74 6.03 8.43
N SER A 86 19.89 5.01 8.29
CA SER A 86 20.04 3.73 8.97
C SER A 86 21.17 2.90 8.36
N LYS A 87 21.92 2.19 9.21
CA LYS A 87 23.00 1.27 8.76
C LYS A 87 22.50 0.09 7.93
N LYS A 88 21.21 -0.26 8.06
CA LYS A 88 20.58 -1.40 7.41
C LYS A 88 19.23 -0.97 6.86
N LEU A 89 19.02 -1.19 5.57
CA LEU A 89 17.77 -0.92 4.86
C LEU A 89 17.17 -2.21 4.32
N PRO A 90 15.84 -2.32 4.21
CA PRO A 90 15.23 -3.38 3.43
C PRO A 90 15.54 -3.17 1.94
N THR A 91 15.39 -4.25 1.17
CA THR A 91 15.61 -4.22 -0.29
C THR A 91 14.35 -3.94 -1.08
N ALA A 92 13.19 -3.98 -0.42
CA ALA A 92 11.93 -3.58 -0.98
C ALA A 92 11.07 -2.86 0.07
N PHE A 93 10.26 -1.89 -0.36
CA PHE A 93 9.23 -1.28 0.47
C PHE A 93 7.84 -1.48 -0.12
N LEU A 94 6.90 -1.86 0.74
CA LEU A 94 5.47 -1.65 0.52
C LEU A 94 5.08 -0.33 1.16
N ILE A 95 4.57 0.61 0.36
CA ILE A 95 4.22 1.95 0.78
C ILE A 95 2.70 2.10 0.79
N ALA A 96 2.16 2.64 1.88
CA ALA A 96 0.73 2.68 2.16
C ALA A 96 -0.13 3.40 1.09
N ASN A 97 0.46 4.27 0.26
CA ASN A 97 -0.25 4.99 -0.80
C ASN A 97 0.72 5.46 -1.90
N ASP A 98 0.29 5.46 -3.15
CA ASP A 98 1.02 5.99 -4.31
C ASP A 98 1.49 7.44 -4.14
N THR A 99 0.71 8.32 -3.48
CA THR A 99 1.14 9.71 -3.22
C THR A 99 2.35 9.75 -2.28
N MET A 100 2.37 8.89 -1.27
CA MET A 100 3.49 8.75 -0.35
C MET A 100 4.68 8.08 -1.04
N ALA A 101 4.42 7.07 -1.88
CA ALA A 101 5.44 6.40 -2.69
C ALA A 101 6.13 7.36 -3.66
N THR A 102 5.40 8.35 -4.20
CA THR A 102 6.00 9.41 -5.03
C THR A 102 7.04 10.22 -4.25
N GLY A 103 6.74 10.58 -3.00
CA GLY A 103 7.70 11.26 -2.13
C GLY A 103 8.92 10.39 -1.80
N ALA A 104 8.70 9.10 -1.54
CA ALA A 104 9.77 8.14 -1.34
C ALA A 104 10.67 8.01 -2.58
N LEU A 105 10.09 7.87 -3.77
CA LEU A 105 10.86 7.83 -5.03
C LEU A 105 11.72 9.08 -5.22
N ARG A 106 11.20 10.26 -4.84
CA ARG A 106 11.97 11.50 -4.86
C ARG A 106 13.18 11.44 -3.92
N ALA A 107 13.01 10.97 -2.68
CA ALA A 107 14.11 10.84 -1.73
C ALA A 107 15.19 9.86 -2.24
N LEU A 108 14.80 8.71 -2.81
CA LEU A 108 15.77 7.77 -3.41
C LEU A 108 16.53 8.39 -4.57
N HIS A 109 15.81 9.09 -5.44
CA HIS A 109 16.42 9.76 -6.58
C HIS A 109 17.45 10.81 -6.13
N GLU A 110 17.12 11.66 -5.15
CA GLU A 110 18.05 12.65 -4.60
C GLU A 110 19.25 12.01 -3.90
N ALA A 111 19.04 10.86 -3.24
CA ALA A 111 20.10 10.03 -2.65
C ALA A 111 20.88 9.19 -3.66
N LYS A 112 20.57 9.28 -4.97
CA LYS A 112 21.18 8.49 -6.06
C LYS A 112 21.01 6.98 -5.91
N ILE A 113 19.97 6.54 -5.22
CA ILE A 113 19.59 5.12 -5.11
C ILE A 113 18.62 4.78 -6.24
N ASN A 114 19.00 3.81 -7.07
CA ASN A 114 18.24 3.47 -8.26
C ASN A 114 17.06 2.55 -7.95
N VAL A 115 15.86 3.00 -8.28
CA VAL A 115 14.67 2.13 -8.35
C VAL A 115 14.50 1.65 -9.80
N PRO A 116 14.39 0.33 -10.06
CA PRO A 116 14.27 -0.78 -9.11
C PRO A 116 15.58 -1.52 -8.81
N ASN A 117 16.73 -1.02 -9.25
CA ASN A 117 17.99 -1.80 -9.25
C ASN A 117 18.56 -2.05 -7.85
N GLU A 118 18.44 -1.08 -6.97
CA GLU A 118 18.95 -1.13 -5.59
C GLU A 118 17.81 -1.27 -4.58
N MET A 119 16.62 -0.78 -4.92
CA MET A 119 15.44 -0.84 -4.07
C MET A 119 14.17 -1.03 -4.89
N SER A 120 13.37 -2.03 -4.54
CA SER A 120 12.03 -2.24 -5.13
C SER A 120 10.96 -1.47 -4.35
N ILE A 121 10.00 -0.84 -5.04
CA ILE A 121 8.91 -0.08 -4.42
C ILE A 121 7.56 -0.59 -4.92
N VAL A 122 6.66 -0.90 -3.99
CA VAL A 122 5.25 -1.21 -4.26
C VAL A 122 4.38 -0.14 -3.58
N GLY A 123 3.49 0.49 -4.35
CA GLY A 123 2.50 1.44 -3.86
C GLY A 123 1.14 0.81 -3.53
N PHE A 124 0.15 1.68 -3.32
CA PHE A 124 -1.23 1.31 -3.06
C PHE A 124 -2.18 2.39 -3.61
N ASN A 125 -3.32 1.95 -4.18
CA ASN A 125 -4.43 2.66 -4.84
C ASN A 125 -4.46 2.61 -6.37
N ASP A 126 -3.34 2.40 -7.05
CA ASP A 126 -3.23 2.54 -8.52
C ASP A 126 -3.74 3.88 -9.04
N LEU A 127 -3.25 4.98 -8.48
CA LEU A 127 -3.56 6.33 -8.96
C LEU A 127 -3.11 6.49 -10.41
N VAL A 128 -3.79 7.33 -11.19
CA VAL A 128 -3.45 7.57 -12.60
C VAL A 128 -1.99 8.00 -12.76
N THR A 129 -1.49 8.81 -11.82
CA THR A 129 -0.10 9.28 -11.78
C THR A 129 0.93 8.15 -11.65
N SER A 130 0.58 7.03 -11.00
CA SER A 130 1.49 5.89 -10.79
C SER A 130 2.07 5.33 -12.10
N LYS A 131 1.31 5.43 -13.21
CA LYS A 131 1.72 4.98 -14.55
C LYS A 131 2.81 5.85 -15.17
N PHE A 132 2.90 7.12 -14.75
CA PHE A 132 3.77 8.14 -15.34
C PHE A 132 4.96 8.51 -14.44
N LEU A 133 5.06 7.89 -13.27
CA LEU A 133 6.25 7.99 -12.43
C LEU A 133 7.46 7.38 -13.15
N ILE A 134 8.65 7.78 -12.73
CA ILE A 134 9.91 7.25 -13.24
C ILE A 134 10.65 6.57 -12.08
N PRO A 135 10.71 5.23 -12.03
CA PRO A 135 10.03 4.28 -12.94
C PRO A 135 8.51 4.19 -12.69
N PRO A 136 7.71 3.70 -13.66
CA PRO A 136 6.29 3.43 -13.44
C PRO A 136 6.07 2.49 -12.25
N LEU A 137 5.19 2.89 -11.34
CA LEU A 137 5.06 2.31 -10.00
C LEU A 137 4.18 1.06 -10.01
N THR A 138 4.73 -0.08 -9.60
CA THR A 138 3.99 -1.28 -9.19
C THR A 138 3.15 -0.93 -7.98
N THR A 139 1.87 -1.26 -7.97
CA THR A 139 0.93 -0.79 -6.95
C THR A 139 -0.27 -1.72 -6.80
N ILE A 140 -0.84 -1.78 -5.59
CA ILE A 140 -2.07 -2.52 -5.32
C ILE A 140 -3.27 -1.67 -5.77
N ARG A 141 -4.02 -2.13 -6.76
CA ARG A 141 -5.21 -1.44 -7.26
C ARG A 141 -6.41 -1.65 -6.34
N VAL A 142 -7.11 -0.54 -6.10
CA VAL A 142 -8.45 -0.53 -5.52
C VAL A 142 -9.47 -0.20 -6.61
N HIS A 143 -10.46 -1.05 -6.82
CA HIS A 143 -11.51 -0.82 -7.83
C HIS A 143 -12.55 0.21 -7.36
N MET A 144 -12.14 1.48 -7.23
CA MET A 144 -12.99 2.58 -6.71
C MET A 144 -14.30 2.72 -7.49
N ASN A 145 -14.28 2.58 -8.81
CA ASN A 145 -15.50 2.63 -9.64
C ASN A 145 -16.47 1.50 -9.29
N LEU A 146 -15.96 0.28 -9.11
CA LEU A 146 -16.79 -0.87 -8.74
C LEU A 146 -17.34 -0.70 -7.32
N MET A 147 -16.56 -0.16 -6.39
CA MET A 147 -17.03 0.18 -5.04
C MET A 147 -18.22 1.15 -5.10
N ALA A 148 -18.10 2.23 -5.88
CA ALA A 148 -19.15 3.23 -6.02
C ALA A 148 -20.43 2.64 -6.63
N LEU A 149 -20.30 1.89 -7.73
CA LEU A 149 -21.43 1.21 -8.37
C LEU A 149 -22.11 0.22 -7.41
N THR A 150 -21.32 -0.59 -6.70
CA THR A 150 -21.82 -1.55 -5.72
C THR A 150 -22.59 -0.85 -4.59
N ALA A 151 -22.06 0.28 -4.08
CA ALA A 151 -22.73 1.04 -3.03
C ALA A 151 -24.08 1.60 -3.50
N ILE A 152 -24.15 2.11 -4.73
CA ILE A 152 -25.39 2.59 -5.35
C ILE A 152 -26.38 1.44 -5.52
N ASP A 153 -25.93 0.26 -5.95
CA ASP A 153 -26.79 -0.91 -6.13
C ASP A 153 -27.34 -1.41 -4.79
N LEU A 154 -26.53 -1.45 -3.73
CA LEU A 154 -27.00 -1.76 -2.38
C LEU A 154 -28.08 -0.77 -1.91
N LEU A 155 -27.89 0.53 -2.16
CA LEU A 155 -28.87 1.56 -1.83
C LEU A 155 -30.18 1.37 -2.61
N LYS A 156 -30.09 1.10 -3.92
CA LYS A 156 -31.26 0.80 -4.76
C LYS A 156 -32.03 -0.42 -4.25
N GLU A 157 -31.36 -1.47 -3.80
CA GLU A 157 -32.02 -2.63 -3.21
C GLU A 157 -32.81 -2.27 -1.93
N ARG A 158 -32.33 -1.33 -1.11
CA ARG A 158 -33.08 -0.88 0.07
C ARG A 158 -34.31 -0.07 -0.30
N ILE A 159 -34.17 0.86 -1.24
CA ILE A 159 -35.23 1.82 -1.59
C ILE A 159 -36.31 1.16 -2.45
N TYR A 160 -35.90 0.42 -3.48
CA TYR A 160 -36.82 -0.06 -4.52
C TYR A 160 -37.21 -1.53 -4.38
N LYS A 161 -36.42 -2.34 -3.66
CA LYS A 161 -36.68 -3.76 -3.44
C LYS A 161 -37.00 -4.10 -1.98
N GLU A 162 -37.17 -3.08 -1.15
CA GLU A 162 -37.51 -3.20 0.28
C GLU A 162 -36.59 -4.15 1.06
N ARG A 163 -35.31 -4.27 0.66
CA ARG A 163 -34.35 -5.12 1.37
C ARG A 163 -34.11 -4.56 2.77
N VAL A 164 -34.48 -5.34 3.78
CA VAL A 164 -34.24 -5.01 5.19
C VAL A 164 -32.88 -5.50 5.71
N ILE A 165 -32.42 -6.67 5.26
CA ILE A 165 -31.20 -7.32 5.76
C ILE A 165 -29.95 -6.60 5.27
N PRO A 166 -29.05 -6.12 6.16
CA PRO A 166 -27.81 -5.50 5.75
C PRO A 166 -26.86 -6.43 5.01
N LYS A 167 -26.18 -5.91 3.97
CA LYS A 167 -25.15 -6.63 3.22
C LYS A 167 -23.77 -6.01 3.45
N LYS A 168 -22.77 -6.86 3.64
CA LYS A 168 -21.34 -6.47 3.62
C LYS A 168 -20.72 -7.06 2.36
N VAL A 169 -20.27 -6.20 1.45
CA VAL A 169 -19.61 -6.60 0.20
C VAL A 169 -18.12 -6.32 0.33
N LEU A 170 -17.31 -7.32 0.04
CA LEU A 170 -15.86 -7.24 0.03
C LEU A 170 -15.36 -7.31 -1.42
N ILE A 171 -14.73 -6.24 -1.89
CA ILE A 171 -14.19 -6.14 -3.25
C ILE A 171 -12.69 -6.46 -3.20
N PRO A 172 -12.17 -7.33 -4.08
CA PRO A 172 -10.75 -7.67 -4.08
C PRO A 172 -9.88 -6.45 -4.41
N CYS A 173 -8.68 -6.42 -3.86
CA CYS A 173 -7.58 -5.62 -4.40
C CYS A 173 -6.69 -6.54 -5.22
N GLU A 174 -6.07 -6.01 -6.28
CA GLU A 174 -5.16 -6.77 -7.16
C GLU A 174 -3.81 -6.06 -7.30
N LEU A 175 -2.72 -6.82 -7.40
CA LEU A 175 -1.41 -6.25 -7.68
C LEU A 175 -1.25 -5.88 -9.16
N VAL A 176 -0.92 -4.62 -9.44
CA VAL A 176 -0.59 -4.13 -10.78
C VAL A 176 0.92 -3.99 -10.91
N ILE A 177 1.55 -4.94 -11.60
CA ILE A 177 3.00 -4.98 -11.79
C ILE A 177 3.45 -3.97 -12.86
N ARG A 178 4.48 -3.18 -12.54
CA ARG A 178 5.14 -2.24 -13.45
C ARG A 178 6.67 -2.35 -13.36
N LYS A 179 7.38 -1.21 -13.34
CA LYS A 179 8.85 -1.14 -13.48
C LYS A 179 9.57 -0.72 -12.20
N SER A 180 8.86 -0.54 -11.09
CA SER A 180 9.47 -0.18 -9.79
C SER A 180 9.89 -1.37 -8.94
N CYS A 181 9.80 -2.60 -9.46
CA CYS A 181 10.31 -3.80 -8.79
C CYS A 181 11.20 -4.60 -9.73
N LYS A 182 12.20 -5.29 -9.17
CA LYS A 182 13.13 -6.13 -9.94
C LYS A 182 13.62 -7.32 -9.13
N LYS A 183 13.93 -8.40 -9.84
CA LYS A 183 14.54 -9.60 -9.25
C LYS A 183 15.92 -9.28 -8.66
N ARG A 184 16.18 -9.76 -7.44
CA ARG A 184 17.51 -9.71 -6.82
C ARG A 184 18.48 -10.63 -7.58
N LYS A 185 19.70 -10.15 -7.77
CA LYS A 185 20.82 -10.94 -8.28
C LYS A 185 21.56 -11.60 -7.13
#